data_AF-A0A2V2F9G7-F1
#
_entry.id   AF-A0A2V2F9G7-F1
#
_cell.length_a   1.000
_cell.length_b   1.000
_cell.length_c   1.000
_cell.angle_alpha   90.00
_cell.angle_beta   90.00
_cell.angle_gamma   90.00
#
_symmetry.space_group_name_H-M   'P 1'
#
loop_
_entity.id
_entity.type
_entity.pdbx_description
1 polymer ?
#
loop_
_entity_poly.entity_id
_entity_poly.type
_entity_poly.pdbx_seq_one_letter_code
_entity_poly.pdbx_strand_id
1 'polypeptide(L)'
;MKKLQIFVCVLLMLCLAACGNTDSGITTGTSADTKPEVTTEKTKNVSETTESGEPFSPDQPVVDAFSYADLADLTFTFSSGVGGWQTTMYIQADGSFTGEYFGSWLGETGEGYPDGTTYVCTFSGQFAPLSQIDDLTYTTTVESISYAQAADAEEIRDGMRYVYTTAYGLDDAKTLYFYLPGTKTADLSETCMSWVSTYLWAGNEDEHAEVLPFVVLFNENAGTAFAGDVEG
;
A
#
# COMPACT_ATOMS: atom_id res chain seq x y z
N MET A 1 23.30 7.09 -42.53
CA MET A 1 24.47 7.01 -41.63
C MET A 1 24.66 8.35 -40.91
N LYS A 2 24.16 8.47 -39.67
CA LYS A 2 24.55 9.53 -38.73
C LYS A 2 24.59 8.88 -37.34
N LYS A 3 25.77 8.82 -36.75
CA LYS A 3 26.03 8.24 -35.42
C LYS A 3 25.65 9.30 -34.38
N LEU A 4 24.74 8.97 -33.47
CA LEU A 4 24.43 9.79 -32.32
C LEU A 4 25.26 9.27 -31.14
N GLN A 5 26.29 10.01 -30.76
CA GLN A 5 27.09 9.75 -29.56
C GLN A 5 26.33 10.29 -28.35
N ILE A 6 25.94 9.41 -27.44
CA ILE A 6 25.34 9.77 -26.16
C ILE A 6 26.48 9.87 -25.14
N PHE A 7 26.64 11.07 -24.58
CA PHE A 7 27.50 11.39 -23.46
C PHE A 7 26.91 10.75 -22.18
N VAL A 8 27.67 9.86 -21.54
CA VAL A 8 27.34 9.32 -20.22
C VAL A 8 27.88 10.29 -19.16
N CYS A 9 26.98 11.06 -18.52
CA CYS A 9 27.30 11.82 -17.32
C CYS A 9 27.27 10.88 -16.11
N VAL A 10 28.44 10.44 -15.67
CA VAL A 10 28.61 9.70 -14.42
C VAL A 10 28.56 10.68 -13.26
N LEU A 11 27.47 10.68 -12.49
CA LEU A 11 27.38 11.40 -11.22
C LEU A 11 27.83 10.45 -10.09
N LEU A 12 29.04 10.66 -9.56
CA LEU A 12 29.53 10.01 -8.35
C LEU A 12 28.84 10.61 -7.12
N MET A 13 28.07 9.81 -6.36
CA MET A 13 27.72 10.13 -4.97
C MET A 13 28.60 9.34 -4.00
N LEU A 14 29.38 10.09 -3.21
CA LEU A 14 30.20 9.59 -2.10
C LEU A 14 29.34 9.55 -0.83
N CYS A 15 29.06 8.35 -0.31
CA CYS A 15 28.54 8.18 1.05
C CYS A 15 29.72 8.01 2.02
N LEU A 16 29.86 8.94 2.97
CA LEU A 16 30.76 8.80 4.12
C LEU A 16 30.03 8.03 5.22
N ALA A 17 30.57 6.88 5.60
CA ALA A 17 30.19 6.14 6.80
C ALA A 17 30.78 6.81 8.05
N ALA A 18 29.96 6.99 9.08
CA ALA A 18 30.42 7.28 10.44
C ALA A 18 29.89 6.21 11.40
N CYS A 19 30.80 5.36 11.87
CA CYS A 19 30.59 4.45 13.00
C CYS A 19 30.68 5.21 14.33
N GLY A 20 29.91 4.77 15.33
CA GLY A 20 30.07 5.20 16.72
C GLY A 20 29.12 4.48 17.67
N ASN A 21 29.53 3.30 18.12
CA ASN A 21 28.82 2.40 19.05
C ASN A 21 28.95 2.82 20.53
N THR A 22 28.26 2.06 21.40
CA THR A 22 28.47 1.81 22.87
C THR A 22 27.98 2.85 23.87
N ASP A 23 27.36 2.52 25.02
CA ASP A 23 27.09 1.25 25.71
C ASP A 23 26.00 1.43 26.81
N SER A 24 25.31 0.33 27.14
CA SER A 24 24.78 -0.15 28.44
C SER A 24 24.22 0.76 29.55
N GLY A 25 23.12 0.31 30.19
CA GLY A 25 22.87 0.58 31.62
C GLY A 25 21.44 0.34 32.13
N ILE A 26 21.25 -0.72 32.93
CA ILE A 26 20.01 -1.25 33.54
C ILE A 26 19.67 -0.55 34.89
N THR A 27 18.43 -0.78 35.38
CA THR A 27 17.93 -0.84 36.80
C THR A 27 17.03 0.34 37.23
N THR A 28 15.70 0.20 37.42
CA THR A 28 14.86 -0.42 38.49
C THR A 28 14.88 0.25 39.88
N GLY A 29 13.68 0.60 40.38
CA GLY A 29 13.35 0.84 41.80
C GLY A 29 12.66 2.19 42.06
N THR A 30 11.34 2.30 42.26
CA THR A 30 10.48 1.96 43.43
C THR A 30 10.11 3.19 44.29
N SER A 31 8.81 3.53 44.21
CA SER A 31 7.82 3.96 45.22
C SER A 31 8.10 4.98 46.34
N ALA A 32 7.12 5.88 46.51
CA ALA A 32 6.37 6.26 47.74
C ALA A 32 5.98 7.77 47.66
N ASP A 33 4.84 8.31 48.08
CA ASP A 33 3.54 7.88 48.60
C ASP A 33 2.72 9.19 48.81
N THR A 34 1.43 9.07 49.17
CA THR A 34 0.53 10.10 49.78
C THR A 34 -0.67 10.56 48.92
N LYS A 35 -1.76 9.78 49.05
CA LYS A 35 -3.18 10.21 49.10
C LYS A 35 -3.48 10.69 50.56
N PRO A 36 -4.68 11.15 50.99
CA PRO A 36 -5.90 11.58 50.29
C PRO A 36 -6.54 12.88 50.84
N GLU A 37 -7.54 13.45 50.16
CA GLU A 37 -8.81 13.82 50.82
C GLU A 37 -9.98 13.92 49.83
N VAL A 38 -11.15 13.50 50.30
CA VAL A 38 -12.45 13.33 49.65
C VAL A 38 -13.41 14.36 50.25
N THR A 39 -14.38 14.87 49.47
CA THR A 39 -15.78 15.21 49.85
C THR A 39 -16.45 15.79 48.60
N THR A 40 -17.15 15.01 47.77
CA THR A 40 -18.59 14.63 47.79
C THR A 40 -19.57 15.74 48.19
N GLU A 41 -20.39 16.22 47.24
CA GLU A 41 -21.84 16.39 47.45
C GLU A 41 -22.60 16.33 46.11
N LYS A 42 -23.86 15.90 46.25
CA LYS A 42 -24.83 15.31 45.32
C LYS A 42 -25.79 16.43 44.86
N THR A 43 -26.46 16.43 43.71
CA THR A 43 -27.81 15.81 43.54
C THR A 43 -28.49 16.32 42.24
N LYS A 44 -28.91 15.39 41.37
CA LYS A 44 -30.19 15.31 40.60
C LYS A 44 -30.66 16.49 39.72
N ASN A 45 -30.85 16.26 38.41
CA ASN A 45 -32.20 16.06 37.85
C ASN A 45 -32.19 15.50 36.42
N VAL A 46 -33.20 14.68 36.14
CA VAL A 46 -33.60 14.12 34.84
C VAL A 46 -34.23 15.21 33.97
N SER A 47 -33.97 15.20 32.67
CA SER A 47 -34.98 15.57 31.68
C SER A 47 -34.67 14.94 30.31
N GLU A 48 -35.59 14.10 29.86
CA GLU A 48 -35.75 13.68 28.48
C GLU A 48 -36.05 14.92 27.61
N THR A 49 -35.42 15.02 26.44
CA THR A 49 -35.94 15.83 25.33
C THR A 49 -35.72 15.08 24.02
N THR A 50 -36.84 14.65 23.48
CA THR A 50 -37.08 14.05 22.17
C THR A 50 -36.96 15.10 21.06
N GLU A 51 -36.22 14.74 20.01
CA GLU A 51 -36.51 14.95 18.58
C GLU A 51 -36.69 16.39 18.03
N SER A 52 -35.80 16.73 17.10
CA SER A 52 -36.18 17.44 15.86
C SER A 52 -35.43 16.79 14.72
N GLY A 53 -35.85 15.57 14.36
CA GLY A 53 -35.46 14.95 13.10
C GLY A 53 -36.17 15.65 11.96
N GLU A 54 -35.41 16.13 10.98
CA GLU A 54 -35.95 16.47 9.68
C GLU A 54 -36.62 15.22 9.08
N PRO A 55 -37.78 15.33 8.40
CA PRO A 55 -38.49 14.18 7.88
C PRO A 55 -37.62 13.43 6.87
N PHE A 56 -37.24 12.21 7.21
CA PHE A 56 -36.60 11.25 6.32
C PHE A 56 -37.52 11.02 5.11
N SER A 57 -37.12 11.54 3.96
CA SER A 57 -37.78 11.29 2.68
C SER A 57 -37.42 9.87 2.22
N PRO A 58 -38.40 8.96 2.04
CA PRO A 58 -38.14 7.57 1.69
C PRO A 58 -37.71 7.33 0.22
N ASP A 59 -37.52 8.40 -0.56
CA ASP A 59 -37.22 8.35 -2.01
C ASP A 59 -35.78 8.80 -2.37
N GLN A 60 -34.83 8.80 -1.42
CA GLN A 60 -33.42 8.83 -1.82
C GLN A 60 -33.04 7.43 -2.32
N PRO A 61 -32.50 7.29 -3.56
CA PRO A 61 -31.93 6.03 -3.97
C PRO A 61 -30.87 5.66 -2.94
N VAL A 62 -30.98 4.48 -2.34
CA VAL A 62 -29.89 3.88 -1.57
C VAL A 62 -28.79 3.68 -2.62
N VAL A 63 -27.82 4.59 -2.64
CA VAL A 63 -26.59 4.36 -3.39
C VAL A 63 -25.97 3.13 -2.74
N ASP A 64 -25.81 2.05 -3.51
CA ASP A 64 -25.14 0.86 -3.02
C ASP A 64 -23.75 1.30 -2.54
N ALA A 65 -23.44 1.01 -1.28
CA ALA A 65 -22.16 1.37 -0.70
C ALA A 65 -21.05 0.58 -1.41
N PHE A 66 -19.94 1.25 -1.70
CA PHE A 66 -18.78 0.59 -2.31
C PHE A 66 -18.34 -0.64 -1.52
N SER A 67 -18.00 -1.69 -2.25
CA SER A 67 -17.68 -3.02 -1.76
C SER A 67 -16.53 -3.63 -2.57
N TYR A 68 -16.00 -4.77 -2.12
CA TYR A 68 -15.02 -5.51 -2.92
C TYR A 68 -15.58 -6.04 -4.25
N ALA A 69 -16.90 -6.18 -4.39
CA ALA A 69 -17.50 -6.59 -5.65
C ALA A 69 -17.27 -5.56 -6.77
N ASP A 70 -17.14 -4.28 -6.42
CA ASP A 70 -16.86 -3.18 -7.35
C ASP A 70 -15.40 -3.21 -7.87
N LEU A 71 -14.57 -4.09 -7.32
CA LEU A 71 -13.16 -4.27 -7.70
C LEU A 71 -12.91 -5.50 -8.59
N ALA A 72 -13.94 -6.31 -8.85
CA ALA A 72 -13.78 -7.66 -9.44
C ALA A 72 -13.13 -7.67 -10.84
N ASP A 73 -13.31 -6.59 -11.61
CA ASP A 73 -12.75 -6.43 -12.96
C ASP A 73 -11.44 -5.62 -12.98
N LEU A 74 -10.92 -5.23 -11.82
CA LEU A 74 -9.71 -4.40 -11.73
C LEU A 74 -8.46 -5.25 -11.49
N THR A 75 -7.39 -4.87 -12.18
CA THR A 75 -6.04 -5.35 -11.92
C THR A 75 -5.28 -4.29 -11.14
N PHE A 76 -4.91 -4.59 -9.89
CA PHE A 76 -4.10 -3.71 -9.06
C PHE A 76 -2.62 -3.90 -9.39
N THR A 77 -2.00 -2.88 -9.97
CA THR A 77 -0.59 -2.89 -10.36
C THR A 77 0.23 -1.93 -9.51
N PHE A 78 1.31 -2.43 -8.92
CA PHE A 78 2.34 -1.65 -8.26
C PHE A 78 3.66 -1.87 -8.99
N SER A 79 4.21 -0.81 -9.59
CA SER A 79 5.45 -0.89 -10.36
C SER A 79 6.17 0.46 -10.38
N SER A 80 7.40 0.48 -10.87
CA SER A 80 8.14 1.72 -11.15
C SER A 80 7.73 2.42 -12.46
N GLY A 81 6.86 1.82 -13.27
CA GLY A 81 6.46 2.33 -14.60
C GLY A 81 7.53 2.23 -15.70
N VAL A 82 8.81 2.07 -15.36
CA VAL A 82 9.93 1.94 -16.32
C VAL A 82 10.29 0.49 -16.65
N GLY A 83 9.55 -0.47 -16.07
CA GLY A 83 9.77 -1.90 -16.23
C GLY A 83 10.84 -2.47 -15.28
N GLY A 84 11.03 -3.79 -15.34
CA GLY A 84 12.01 -4.52 -14.55
C GLY A 84 11.42 -5.22 -13.32
N TRP A 85 10.35 -4.69 -12.74
CA TRP A 85 9.56 -5.39 -11.73
C TRP A 85 8.12 -4.87 -11.68
N GLN A 86 7.20 -5.70 -11.17
CA GLN A 86 5.85 -5.31 -10.81
C GLN A 86 5.25 -6.28 -9.80
N THR A 87 4.30 -5.80 -9.00
CA THR A 87 3.32 -6.62 -8.29
C THR A 87 1.96 -6.42 -8.94
N THR A 88 1.27 -7.52 -9.25
CA THR A 88 -0.09 -7.54 -9.76
C THR A 88 -0.99 -8.27 -8.78
N MET A 89 -2.18 -7.73 -8.51
CA MET A 89 -3.14 -8.33 -7.58
C MET A 89 -4.58 -8.20 -8.10
N TYR A 90 -5.39 -9.20 -7.80
CA TYR A 90 -6.80 -9.30 -8.13
C TYR A 90 -7.60 -9.48 -6.84
N ILE A 91 -8.69 -8.75 -6.68
CA ILE A 91 -9.54 -8.76 -5.48
C ILE A 91 -10.91 -9.29 -5.85
N GLN A 92 -11.38 -10.30 -5.12
CA GLN A 92 -12.68 -10.92 -5.31
C GLN A 92 -13.75 -10.22 -4.46
N ALA A 93 -15.03 -10.44 -4.79
CA ALA A 93 -16.16 -9.79 -4.13
C ALA A 93 -16.26 -10.04 -2.60
N ASP A 94 -15.65 -11.11 -2.10
CA ASP A 94 -15.58 -11.43 -0.66
C ASP A 94 -14.35 -10.85 0.05
N GLY A 95 -13.52 -10.08 -0.65
CA GLY A 95 -12.27 -9.52 -0.12
C GLY A 95 -11.09 -10.48 -0.14
N SER A 96 -11.26 -11.71 -0.64
CA SER A 96 -10.12 -12.58 -0.92
C SER A 96 -9.33 -12.02 -2.10
N PHE A 97 -8.01 -12.22 -2.09
CA PHE A 97 -7.15 -11.72 -3.15
C PHE A 97 -6.06 -12.72 -3.54
N THR A 98 -5.60 -12.60 -4.77
CA THR A 98 -4.45 -13.33 -5.31
C THR A 98 -3.54 -12.36 -6.02
N GLY A 99 -2.24 -12.60 -6.00
CA GLY A 99 -1.31 -11.77 -6.74
C GLY A 99 0.03 -12.42 -6.98
N GLU A 100 0.81 -11.74 -7.81
CA GLU A 100 2.14 -12.13 -8.19
C GLU A 100 3.06 -10.92 -8.17
N TYR A 101 4.25 -11.10 -7.60
CA TYR A 101 5.37 -10.20 -7.80
C TYR A 101 6.39 -10.86 -8.70
N PHE A 102 6.92 -10.08 -9.64
CA PHE A 102 8.02 -10.47 -10.50
C PHE A 102 9.01 -9.31 -10.60
N GLY A 103 10.29 -9.61 -10.43
CA GLY A 103 11.41 -8.70 -10.68
C GLY A 103 12.54 -9.42 -11.41
N SER A 104 13.17 -8.77 -12.39
CA SER A 104 14.27 -9.35 -13.17
C SER A 104 15.54 -8.52 -13.06
N TRP A 105 16.60 -9.16 -12.56
CA TRP A 105 17.94 -8.61 -12.45
C TRP A 105 18.94 -9.47 -13.22
N LEU A 106 18.92 -9.31 -14.54
CA LEU A 106 19.75 -10.09 -15.47
C LEU A 106 21.27 -9.89 -15.27
N GLY A 107 21.68 -8.83 -14.58
CA GLY A 107 23.09 -8.59 -14.23
C GLY A 107 23.57 -9.37 -13.01
N GLU A 108 22.66 -9.93 -12.21
CA GLU A 108 23.00 -10.71 -11.01
C GLU A 108 23.19 -12.18 -11.40
N THR A 109 24.40 -12.52 -11.87
CA THR A 109 24.78 -13.85 -12.38
C THR A 109 25.74 -14.58 -11.45
N GLY A 110 25.81 -15.91 -11.55
CA GLY A 110 26.77 -16.72 -10.80
C GLY A 110 26.90 -18.16 -11.29
N GLU A 111 27.56 -19.00 -10.49
CA GLU A 111 27.74 -20.42 -10.85
C GLU A 111 26.39 -21.13 -10.92
N GLY A 112 26.08 -21.72 -12.08
CA GLY A 112 24.80 -22.39 -12.33
C GLY A 112 23.69 -21.46 -12.82
N TYR A 113 23.83 -20.14 -12.69
CA TYR A 113 22.86 -19.15 -13.15
C TYR A 113 23.50 -18.01 -13.98
N PRO A 114 24.06 -18.32 -15.17
CA PRO A 114 24.69 -17.33 -16.03
C PRO A 114 23.71 -16.31 -16.65
N ASP A 115 22.41 -16.62 -16.66
CA ASP A 115 21.41 -15.81 -17.35
C ASP A 115 20.77 -14.75 -16.43
N GLY A 116 21.07 -14.80 -15.12
CA GLY A 116 20.71 -13.78 -14.15
C GLY A 116 19.88 -14.30 -12.97
N THR A 117 19.30 -13.35 -12.24
CA THR A 117 18.43 -13.62 -11.08
C THR A 117 17.07 -12.99 -11.29
N THR A 118 16.02 -13.72 -10.92
CA THR A 118 14.66 -13.19 -10.83
C THR A 118 14.12 -13.36 -9.41
N TYR A 119 13.36 -12.37 -8.98
CA TYR A 119 12.70 -12.33 -7.69
C TYR A 119 11.22 -12.53 -7.93
N VAL A 120 10.62 -13.51 -7.26
CA VAL A 120 9.25 -13.93 -7.53
C VAL A 120 8.48 -14.18 -6.25
N CYS A 121 7.20 -13.90 -6.28
CA CYS A 121 6.30 -14.30 -5.21
C CYS A 121 4.90 -14.52 -5.80
N THR A 122 4.31 -15.68 -5.56
CA THR A 122 2.89 -15.92 -5.80
C THR A 122 2.21 -15.98 -4.45
N PHE A 123 1.19 -15.15 -4.25
CA PHE A 123 0.53 -14.99 -2.96
C PHE A 123 -1.00 -15.00 -3.08
N SER A 124 -1.64 -15.31 -1.96
CA SER A 124 -3.08 -15.18 -1.77
C SER A 124 -3.37 -14.71 -0.36
N GLY A 125 -4.53 -14.13 -0.13
CA GLY A 125 -4.89 -13.63 1.18
C GLY A 125 -6.34 -13.21 1.30
N GLN A 126 -6.63 -12.56 2.42
CA GLN A 126 -7.95 -12.05 2.75
C GLN A 126 -7.82 -10.67 3.37
N PHE A 127 -8.57 -9.70 2.85
CA PHE A 127 -8.77 -8.42 3.52
C PHE A 127 -9.89 -8.50 4.56
N ALA A 128 -9.79 -7.67 5.59
CA ALA A 128 -10.87 -7.44 6.53
C ALA A 128 -12.03 -6.70 5.85
N PRO A 129 -13.23 -6.66 6.44
CA PRO A 129 -14.32 -5.82 5.92
C PRO A 129 -13.92 -4.36 5.77
N LEU A 130 -14.41 -3.71 4.70
CA LEU A 130 -14.17 -2.29 4.45
C LEU A 130 -14.82 -1.42 5.54
N SER A 131 -14.08 -0.40 5.96
CA SER A 131 -14.59 0.67 6.82
C SER A 131 -14.55 2.00 6.06
N GLN A 132 -15.72 2.60 5.83
CA GLN A 132 -15.83 3.88 5.14
C GLN A 132 -15.30 5.02 6.02
N ILE A 133 -14.47 5.88 5.43
CA ILE A 133 -13.99 7.13 6.06
C ILE A 133 -14.81 8.31 5.54
N ASP A 134 -15.01 8.38 4.23
CA ASP A 134 -15.85 9.36 3.54
C ASP A 134 -16.41 8.75 2.23
N ASP A 135 -17.05 9.57 1.39
CA ASP A 135 -17.70 9.11 0.15
C ASP A 135 -16.75 8.46 -0.87
N LEU A 136 -15.45 8.77 -0.80
CA LEU A 136 -14.44 8.32 -1.77
C LEU A 136 -13.25 7.58 -1.12
N THR A 137 -13.26 7.40 0.19
CA THR A 137 -12.17 6.78 0.93
C THR A 137 -12.66 5.66 1.85
N TYR A 138 -12.08 4.49 1.66
CA TYR A 138 -12.33 3.31 2.48
C TYR A 138 -11.03 2.76 3.06
N THR A 139 -11.13 2.07 4.18
CA THR A 139 -9.98 1.44 4.85
C THR A 139 -10.20 -0.05 5.07
N THR A 140 -9.11 -0.80 5.10
CA THR A 140 -9.09 -2.21 5.49
C THR A 140 -7.74 -2.59 6.10
N THR A 141 -7.60 -3.84 6.52
CA THR A 141 -6.36 -4.48 6.95
C THR A 141 -6.20 -5.83 6.25
N VAL A 142 -4.98 -6.34 6.14
CA VAL A 142 -4.75 -7.73 5.71
C VAL A 142 -5.04 -8.66 6.88
N GLU A 143 -6.06 -9.51 6.78
CA GLU A 143 -6.35 -10.52 7.82
C GLU A 143 -5.41 -11.70 7.74
N SER A 144 -5.10 -12.14 6.51
CA SER A 144 -4.16 -13.22 6.27
C SER A 144 -3.50 -13.10 4.91
N ILE A 145 -2.27 -13.59 4.81
CA ILE A 145 -1.54 -13.76 3.56
C ILE A 145 -0.78 -15.09 3.59
N SER A 146 -0.77 -15.77 2.46
CA SER A 146 -0.10 -17.04 2.25
C SER A 146 0.72 -16.97 0.97
N TYR A 147 1.91 -17.57 1.01
CA TYR A 147 2.86 -17.61 -0.09
C TYR A 147 2.95 -19.02 -0.65
N ALA A 148 2.97 -19.16 -1.97
CA ALA A 148 3.11 -20.46 -2.62
C ALA A 148 4.50 -21.09 -2.34
N GLN A 149 5.51 -20.26 -2.11
CA GLN A 149 6.86 -20.64 -1.70
C GLN A 149 7.26 -19.84 -0.47
N ALA A 150 8.12 -20.41 0.38
CA ALA A 150 8.66 -19.70 1.52
C ALA A 150 9.57 -18.55 1.03
N ALA A 151 9.45 -17.38 1.68
CA ALA A 151 10.38 -16.27 1.44
C ALA A 151 11.83 -16.71 1.73
N ASP A 152 12.77 -16.10 1.02
CA ASP A 152 14.21 -16.38 1.04
C ASP A 152 14.61 -17.78 0.56
N ALA A 153 13.64 -18.62 0.14
CA ALA A 153 13.96 -19.83 -0.58
C ALA A 153 14.51 -19.48 -1.96
N GLU A 154 15.36 -20.36 -2.50
CA GLU A 154 15.98 -20.15 -3.81
C GLU A 154 16.06 -21.46 -4.59
N GLU A 155 15.97 -21.34 -5.91
CA GLU A 155 16.26 -22.44 -6.82
C GLU A 155 16.99 -21.94 -8.07
N ILE A 156 17.79 -22.82 -8.68
CA ILE A 156 18.40 -22.57 -9.99
C ILE A 156 17.73 -23.51 -10.97
N ARG A 157 17.14 -22.96 -12.03
CA ARG A 157 16.57 -23.72 -13.15
C ARG A 157 16.82 -23.01 -14.46
N ASP A 158 17.20 -23.78 -15.47
CA ASP A 158 17.44 -23.30 -16.84
C ASP A 158 18.37 -22.09 -16.93
N GLY A 159 19.46 -22.09 -16.15
CA GLY A 159 20.45 -21.01 -16.17
C GLY A 159 20.05 -19.71 -15.45
N MET A 160 18.89 -19.70 -14.80
CA MET A 160 18.37 -18.59 -13.99
C MET A 160 18.29 -18.97 -12.51
N ARG A 161 18.60 -18.01 -11.63
CA ARG A 161 18.32 -18.11 -10.19
C ARG A 161 16.97 -17.46 -9.88
N TYR A 162 16.13 -18.17 -9.15
CA TYR A 162 14.85 -17.69 -8.64
C TYR A 162 14.98 -17.49 -7.15
N VAL A 163 14.70 -16.28 -6.68
CA VAL A 163 14.66 -15.92 -5.26
C VAL A 163 13.20 -15.66 -4.90
N TYR A 164 12.66 -16.43 -3.96
CA TYR A 164 11.28 -16.26 -3.53
C TYR A 164 11.17 -15.15 -2.48
N THR A 165 10.27 -14.20 -2.70
CA THR A 165 10.08 -13.03 -1.83
C THR A 165 8.72 -13.06 -1.15
N THR A 166 8.42 -12.04 -0.35
CA THR A 166 7.07 -11.71 0.13
C THR A 166 6.32 -10.86 -0.91
N ALA A 167 5.07 -10.51 -0.61
CA ALA A 167 4.19 -9.76 -1.50
C ALA A 167 4.56 -8.27 -1.51
N TYR A 168 5.51 -7.90 -2.38
CA TYR A 168 6.01 -6.54 -2.43
C TYR A 168 4.89 -5.53 -2.68
N GLY A 169 4.79 -4.55 -1.78
CA GLY A 169 3.71 -3.56 -1.74
C GLY A 169 2.65 -3.83 -0.66
N LEU A 170 2.55 -5.07 -0.17
CA LEU A 170 1.73 -5.46 0.99
C LEU A 170 2.57 -5.84 2.22
N ASP A 171 3.90 -5.79 2.11
CA ASP A 171 4.79 -5.94 3.26
C ASP A 171 4.47 -4.94 4.35
N ASP A 172 4.59 -5.36 5.60
CA ASP A 172 4.31 -4.55 6.79
C ASP A 172 2.95 -3.81 6.75
N ALA A 173 1.97 -4.33 6.01
CA ALA A 173 0.65 -3.72 5.91
C ALA A 173 -0.03 -3.67 7.29
N LYS A 174 -0.45 -2.47 7.68
CA LYS A 174 -1.28 -2.25 8.87
C LYS A 174 -2.65 -1.78 8.43
N THR A 175 -2.75 -0.49 8.09
CA THR A 175 -3.93 0.11 7.48
C THR A 175 -3.69 0.28 6.00
N LEU A 176 -4.64 -0.18 5.21
CA LEU A 176 -4.69 0.04 3.77
C LEU A 176 -5.83 0.99 3.46
N TYR A 177 -5.61 1.90 2.52
CA TYR A 177 -6.61 2.85 2.04
C TYR A 177 -6.98 2.55 0.60
N PHE A 178 -8.27 2.49 0.31
CA PHE A 178 -8.80 2.57 -1.03
C PHE A 178 -9.27 4.00 -1.28
N TYR A 179 -8.60 4.69 -2.21
CA TYR A 179 -9.08 5.97 -2.75
C TYR A 179 -9.81 5.69 -4.06
N LEU A 180 -11.08 6.08 -4.13
CA LEU A 180 -11.94 5.82 -5.27
C LEU A 180 -11.76 6.88 -6.37
N PRO A 181 -12.15 6.58 -7.63
CA PRO A 181 -12.21 7.56 -8.69
C PRO A 181 -12.97 8.82 -8.28
N GLY A 182 -12.45 9.99 -8.63
CA GLY A 182 -12.98 11.30 -8.20
C GLY A 182 -12.26 11.91 -6.99
N THR A 183 -11.43 11.14 -6.27
CA THR A 183 -10.57 11.68 -5.20
C THR A 183 -9.61 12.72 -5.79
N LYS A 184 -9.49 13.90 -5.19
CA LYS A 184 -8.55 14.92 -5.67
C LYS A 184 -7.13 14.44 -5.46
N THR A 185 -6.29 14.57 -6.48
CA THR A 185 -4.88 14.14 -6.39
C THR A 185 -4.09 14.98 -5.38
N ALA A 186 -4.51 16.22 -5.13
CA ALA A 186 -3.97 17.08 -4.09
C ALA A 186 -4.25 16.60 -2.65
N ASP A 187 -5.21 15.70 -2.45
CA ASP A 187 -5.54 15.12 -1.13
C ASP A 187 -4.70 13.86 -0.83
N LEU A 188 -3.97 13.33 -1.83
CA LEU A 188 -3.07 12.19 -1.65
C LEU A 188 -1.77 12.62 -0.97
N SER A 189 -1.19 11.71 -0.18
CA SER A 189 0.16 11.92 0.35
C SER A 189 1.19 11.98 -0.78
N GLU A 190 2.29 12.71 -0.58
CA GLU A 190 3.39 12.78 -1.56
C GLU A 190 3.91 11.39 -1.93
N THR A 191 4.01 10.49 -0.95
CA THR A 191 4.42 9.10 -1.15
C THR A 191 3.44 8.34 -2.04
N CYS A 192 2.12 8.43 -1.76
CA CYS A 192 1.12 7.79 -2.62
C CYS A 192 1.17 8.35 -4.05
N MET A 193 1.22 9.68 -4.18
CA MET A 193 1.28 10.36 -5.47
C MET A 193 2.52 9.97 -6.29
N SER A 194 3.67 9.80 -5.63
CA SER A 194 4.92 9.41 -6.31
C SER A 194 4.79 8.10 -7.09
N TRP A 195 4.01 7.14 -6.58
CA TRP A 195 3.80 5.84 -7.21
C TRP A 195 2.74 5.86 -8.29
N VAL A 196 1.67 6.65 -8.14
CA VAL A 196 0.56 6.66 -9.09
C VAL A 196 0.67 7.74 -10.18
N SER A 197 1.60 8.68 -10.03
CA SER A 197 1.81 9.81 -10.96
C SER A 197 1.97 9.40 -12.43
N THR A 198 2.66 8.28 -12.69
CA THR A 198 2.87 7.77 -14.06
C THR A 198 1.55 7.37 -14.73
N TYR A 199 0.58 6.86 -13.95
CA TYR A 199 -0.75 6.50 -14.43
C TYR A 199 -1.68 7.71 -14.59
N LEU A 200 -1.33 8.85 -13.98
CA LEU A 200 -2.10 10.10 -14.04
C LEU A 200 -1.68 11.03 -15.17
N TRP A 201 -0.70 10.63 -15.99
CA TRP A 201 -0.17 11.47 -17.05
C TRP A 201 -1.20 11.67 -18.19
N ALA A 202 -1.59 12.91 -18.44
CA ALA A 202 -2.59 13.27 -19.45
C ALA A 202 -1.98 13.60 -20.84
N GLY A 203 -0.70 13.33 -21.06
CA GLY A 203 -0.04 13.49 -22.37
C GLY A 203 0.65 14.85 -22.62
N ASN A 204 0.59 15.79 -21.66
CA ASN A 204 1.35 17.04 -21.68
C ASN A 204 2.36 17.07 -20.50
N GLU A 205 3.49 17.75 -20.66
CA GLU A 205 4.37 18.06 -19.52
C GLU A 205 3.59 18.96 -18.55
N ASP A 206 3.61 18.62 -17.25
CA ASP A 206 2.97 19.31 -16.12
C ASP A 206 1.44 19.13 -15.94
N GLU A 207 0.77 18.27 -16.73
CA GLU A 207 -0.67 18.02 -16.59
C GLU A 207 -0.93 16.58 -16.09
N HIS A 208 -1.05 16.44 -14.76
CA HIS A 208 -1.67 15.27 -14.14
C HIS A 208 -3.17 15.52 -13.97
N ALA A 209 -3.97 14.46 -14.01
CA ALA A 209 -5.38 14.56 -13.68
C ALA A 209 -5.57 15.18 -12.27
N GLU A 210 -6.49 16.14 -12.14
CA GLU A 210 -6.81 16.78 -10.84
C GLU A 210 -7.54 15.84 -9.89
N VAL A 211 -8.18 14.81 -10.44
CA VAL A 211 -8.85 13.74 -9.70
C VAL A 211 -8.40 12.37 -10.20
N LEU A 212 -8.41 11.37 -9.33
CA LEU A 212 -8.11 9.99 -9.67
C LEU A 212 -9.12 9.47 -10.71
N PRO A 213 -8.66 8.93 -11.86
CA PRO A 213 -9.55 8.24 -12.81
C PRO A 213 -9.71 6.74 -12.51
N PHE A 214 -8.92 6.20 -11.58
CA PHE A 214 -8.86 4.78 -11.20
C PHE A 214 -8.86 4.63 -9.67
N VAL A 215 -9.02 3.40 -9.18
CA VAL A 215 -8.93 3.10 -7.75
C VAL A 215 -7.45 3.04 -7.34
N VAL A 216 -7.10 3.61 -6.19
CA VAL A 216 -5.75 3.45 -5.60
C VAL A 216 -5.85 2.64 -4.32
N LEU A 217 -5.02 1.61 -4.19
CA LEU A 217 -4.79 0.91 -2.93
C LEU A 217 -3.45 1.38 -2.35
N PHE A 218 -3.48 2.10 -1.23
CA PHE A 218 -2.30 2.64 -0.57
C PHE A 218 -2.01 1.91 0.74
N ASN A 219 -0.81 1.33 0.84
CA ASN A 219 -0.26 0.82 2.09
C ASN A 219 0.55 1.93 2.75
N GLU A 220 -0.07 2.62 3.71
CA GLU A 220 0.52 3.77 4.39
C GLU A 220 1.80 3.39 5.16
N ASN A 221 1.81 2.22 5.80
CA ASN A 221 2.95 1.83 6.63
C ASN A 221 4.19 1.50 5.80
N ALA A 222 4.03 0.90 4.62
CA ALA A 222 5.13 0.63 3.69
C ALA A 222 5.42 1.79 2.72
N GLY A 223 4.49 2.74 2.58
CA GLY A 223 4.59 3.82 1.62
C GLY A 223 4.52 3.34 0.17
N THR A 224 3.68 2.34 -0.13
CA THR A 224 3.52 1.73 -1.46
C THR A 224 2.08 1.90 -1.95
N ALA A 225 1.90 2.13 -3.25
CA ALA A 225 0.57 2.32 -3.84
C ALA A 225 0.38 1.50 -5.11
N PHE A 226 -0.77 0.86 -5.22
CA PHE A 226 -1.22 0.16 -6.42
C PHE A 226 -2.24 1.02 -7.17
N ALA A 227 -2.14 1.05 -8.50
CA ALA A 227 -3.20 1.57 -9.37
C ALA A 227 -4.08 0.39 -9.81
N GLY A 228 -5.37 0.45 -9.47
CA GLY A 228 -6.40 -0.52 -9.88
C GLY A 228 -7.19 0.00 -11.06
N ASP A 229 -6.93 -0.55 -12.24
CA ASP A 229 -7.60 -0.19 -13.50
C ASP A 229 -8.10 -1.44 -14.22
N VAL A 230 -9.05 -1.27 -15.14
CA VAL A 230 -9.50 -2.34 -16.02
C VAL A 230 -8.36 -2.61 -17.02
N GLU A 231 -7.99 -3.87 -17.22
CA GLU A 231 -7.04 -4.20 -18.29
C GLU A 231 -7.59 -3.70 -19.64
N GLY A 232 -6.81 -2.82 -20.29
CA GLY A 232 -7.15 -2.23 -21.59
C GLY A 232 -7.03 -3.17 -22.78
#